data_AF-A0A2E7QG45-F1
#
_entry.id   AF-A0A2E7QG45-F1
#
_cell.length_a   1.000
_cell.length_b   1.000
_cell.length_c   1.000
_cell.angle_alpha   90.00
_cell.angle_beta   90.00
_cell.angle_gamma   90.00
#
_symmetry.space_group_name_H-M   'P 1'
#
loop_
_entity.id
_entity.type
_entity.pdbx_description
1 polymer ?
#
loop_
_entity_poly.entity_id
_entity_poly.type
_entity_poly.pdbx_seq_one_letter_code
_entity_poly.pdbx_strand_id
1 'polypeptide(L)'
;MIIDCHAHVSAPVELWAYKASLLSHRGSHGRGKVNVTDDQIRHAVEKHKESFPPPHLPYIDLVGTKMQLVSPRPFQLMHSEPQAKLVQWFHEEVNNIIHRETELYPDRFIGIAGIPTVRDNPLDIAIAELERCVNELGFKGTL
;
A
#
# COMPACT_ATOMS: atom_id res chain seq x y z
N MET A 1 -25.74 3.94 -1.50
CA MET A 1 -24.34 3.49 -1.71
C MET A 1 -23.54 3.95 -0.50
N ILE A 2 -22.77 3.06 0.15
CA ILE A 2 -21.89 3.40 1.27
C ILE A 2 -20.45 3.41 0.76
N ILE A 3 -19.74 4.51 1.00
CA ILE A 3 -18.32 4.67 0.69
C ILE A 3 -17.60 4.86 2.02
N ASP A 4 -16.70 3.93 2.35
CA ASP A 4 -15.85 4.04 3.52
C ASP A 4 -14.57 4.81 3.16
N CYS A 5 -14.35 5.95 3.80
CA CYS A 5 -13.23 6.83 3.50
C CYS A 5 -11.91 6.42 4.15
N HIS A 6 -11.90 5.43 5.03
CA HIS A 6 -10.71 5.06 5.78
C HIS A 6 -10.52 3.54 5.83
N ALA A 7 -9.57 3.06 5.04
CA ALA A 7 -9.09 1.69 5.15
C ALA A 7 -7.64 1.54 4.78
N HIS A 8 -7.13 0.34 5.06
CA HIS A 8 -5.76 -0.02 4.76
C HIS A 8 -5.72 -1.27 3.91
N VAL A 9 -4.70 -1.34 3.05
CA VAL A 9 -4.44 -2.42 2.11
C VAL A 9 -4.38 -3.78 2.79
N SER A 10 -5.01 -4.78 2.20
CA SER A 10 -4.85 -6.20 2.57
C SER A 10 -3.86 -6.84 1.62
N ALA A 11 -2.58 -6.53 1.83
CA ALA A 11 -1.51 -6.91 0.93
C ALA A 11 -1.01 -8.36 1.16
N PRO A 12 -0.47 -9.01 0.11
CA PRO A 12 0.27 -10.26 0.24
C PRO A 12 1.46 -10.15 1.20
N VAL A 13 1.81 -11.25 1.85
CA VAL A 13 2.89 -11.30 2.87
C VAL A 13 4.25 -10.87 2.33
N GLU A 14 4.47 -11.04 1.02
CA GLU A 14 5.69 -10.68 0.31
C GLU A 14 5.99 -9.18 0.39
N LEU A 15 4.97 -8.32 0.48
CA LEU A 15 5.17 -6.87 0.67
C LEU A 15 5.87 -6.59 2.01
N TRP A 16 5.45 -7.29 3.08
CA TRP A 16 6.05 -7.14 4.40
C TRP A 16 7.44 -7.81 4.47
N ALA A 17 7.62 -8.93 3.76
CA ALA A 17 8.93 -9.57 3.61
C ALA A 17 9.94 -8.69 2.84
N TYR A 18 9.47 -7.93 1.85
CA TYR A 18 10.27 -6.95 1.12
C TYR A 18 10.77 -5.83 2.05
N LYS A 19 9.90 -5.28 2.91
CA LYS A 19 10.32 -4.34 3.96
C LYS A 19 11.42 -4.91 4.83
N ALA A 20 11.24 -6.13 5.35
CA ALA A 20 12.24 -6.78 6.21
C ALA A 20 13.57 -6.95 5.47
N SER A 21 13.51 -7.29 4.18
CA SER A 21 14.70 -7.41 3.33
C SER A 21 15.41 -6.08 3.15
N LEU A 22 14.69 -5.00 2.80
CA LEU A 22 15.25 -3.65 2.66
C LEU A 22 15.99 -3.20 3.92
N LEU A 23 15.40 -3.45 5.10
CA LEU A 23 16.01 -3.10 6.39
C LEU A 23 17.23 -3.97 6.70
N SER A 24 17.22 -5.24 6.29
CA SER A 24 18.33 -6.17 6.50
C SER A 24 19.55 -5.79 5.66
N HIS A 25 19.39 -5.61 4.34
CA HIS A 25 20.51 -5.33 3.44
C HIS A 25 20.81 -3.83 3.28
N ARG A 26 19.97 -2.94 3.83
CA ARG A 26 20.15 -1.47 3.80
C ARG A 26 20.38 -0.91 2.38
N GLY A 27 19.76 -1.55 1.40
CA GLY A 27 19.89 -1.22 -0.02
C GLY A 27 21.17 -1.72 -0.72
N SER A 28 22.04 -2.52 -0.09
CA SER A 28 23.24 -3.06 -0.75
C SER A 28 22.92 -4.00 -1.93
N HIS A 29 21.76 -4.67 -1.91
CA HIS A 29 21.25 -5.48 -3.01
C HIS A 29 20.44 -4.67 -4.06
N GLY A 30 20.48 -3.33 -3.97
CA GLY A 30 19.66 -2.45 -4.81
C GLY A 30 18.20 -2.34 -4.35
N ARG A 31 17.37 -1.68 -5.16
CA ARG A 31 15.94 -1.44 -4.88
C ARG A 31 15.13 -2.74 -4.88
N GLY A 32 15.39 -3.61 -5.84
CA GLY A 32 14.53 -4.78 -6.08
C GLY A 32 13.08 -4.39 -6.39
N LYS A 33 12.15 -5.33 -6.16
CA LYS A 33 10.70 -5.14 -6.24
C LYS A 33 9.97 -6.21 -5.45
N VAL A 34 8.71 -5.96 -5.12
CA VAL A 34 7.80 -6.96 -4.56
C VAL A 34 7.36 -7.92 -5.68
N ASN A 35 7.78 -9.18 -5.58
CA ASN A 35 7.45 -10.21 -6.56
C ASN A 35 6.17 -10.94 -6.15
N VAL A 36 5.02 -10.46 -6.64
CA VAL A 36 3.70 -11.08 -6.40
C VAL A 36 2.85 -11.14 -7.65
N THR A 37 2.12 -12.24 -7.82
CA THR A 37 1.10 -12.44 -8.86
C THR A 37 -0.21 -11.76 -8.48
N ASP A 38 -1.08 -11.54 -9.47
CA ASP A 38 -2.44 -11.03 -9.20
C ASP A 38 -3.23 -11.99 -8.31
N ASP A 39 -3.03 -13.30 -8.45
CA ASP A 39 -3.72 -14.29 -7.62
C ASP A 39 -3.28 -14.24 -6.15
N GLN A 40 -2.02 -13.88 -5.88
CA GLN A 40 -1.57 -13.62 -4.51
C GLN A 40 -2.27 -12.38 -3.93
N ILE A 41 -2.45 -11.32 -4.72
CA ILE A 41 -3.21 -10.13 -4.31
C ILE A 41 -4.69 -10.48 -4.05
N ARG A 42 -5.33 -11.20 -4.98
CA ARG A 42 -6.72 -11.67 -4.80
C ARG A 42 -6.85 -12.53 -3.55
N HIS A 43 -5.90 -13.42 -3.30
CA HIS A 43 -5.90 -14.25 -2.11
C HIS A 43 -5.85 -13.41 -0.83
N ALA A 44 -5.00 -12.37 -0.79
CA ALA A 44 -4.87 -11.49 0.37
C ALA A 44 -6.19 -10.73 0.69
N VAL A 45 -6.92 -10.33 -0.34
CA VAL A 45 -8.19 -9.59 -0.21
C VAL A 45 -9.40 -10.51 0.07
N GLU A 46 -9.50 -11.65 -0.61
CA GLU A 46 -10.72 -12.48 -0.62
C GLU A 46 -10.69 -13.64 0.37
N LYS A 47 -9.50 -14.19 0.66
CA LYS A 47 -9.34 -15.48 1.34
C LYS A 47 -8.52 -15.38 2.61
N HIS A 48 -7.53 -14.47 2.64
CA HIS A 48 -6.64 -14.35 3.77
C HIS A 48 -7.42 -13.83 4.98
N LYS A 49 -7.55 -14.73 5.96
CA LYS A 49 -8.06 -14.37 7.29
C LYS A 49 -6.87 -13.84 8.06
N GLU A 50 -6.82 -12.53 8.26
CA GLU A 50 -5.93 -11.97 9.28
C GLU A 50 -6.42 -12.37 10.68
N SER A 51 -6.19 -11.54 11.68
CA SER A 51 -6.61 -11.83 13.06
C SER A 51 -8.13 -11.85 13.27
N PHE A 52 -8.93 -11.33 12.32
CA PHE A 52 -10.38 -11.22 12.45
C PHE A 52 -11.10 -11.79 11.21
N PRO A 53 -11.96 -12.81 11.36
CA PRO A 53 -12.84 -13.25 10.28
C PRO A 53 -14.09 -12.36 10.19
N PRO A 54 -14.69 -12.21 8.99
CA PRO A 54 -14.25 -12.73 7.68
C PRO A 54 -13.11 -11.92 7.00
N PRO A 55 -12.51 -12.43 5.88
CA PRO A 55 -11.52 -11.69 5.07
C PRO A 55 -12.03 -10.34 4.56
N HIS A 56 -11.14 -9.46 4.13
CA HIS A 56 -11.44 -8.05 3.82
C HIS A 56 -12.64 -7.86 2.87
N LEU A 57 -12.62 -8.46 1.68
CA LEU A 57 -13.71 -8.28 0.70
C LEU A 57 -15.05 -8.85 1.20
N PRO A 58 -15.12 -10.09 1.71
CA PRO A 58 -16.31 -10.59 2.40
C PRO A 58 -16.77 -9.73 3.59
N TYR A 59 -15.85 -9.09 4.33
CA TYR A 59 -16.18 -8.24 5.46
C TYR A 59 -16.91 -6.97 5.02
N ILE A 60 -16.39 -6.30 3.98
CA ILE A 60 -17.04 -5.08 3.46
C ILE A 60 -18.38 -5.40 2.77
N ASP A 61 -18.55 -6.59 2.18
CA ASP A 61 -19.84 -7.08 1.70
C ASP A 61 -20.84 -7.29 2.85
N LEU A 62 -20.40 -7.91 3.95
CA LEU A 62 -21.22 -8.21 5.12
C LEU A 62 -21.81 -6.96 5.76
N VAL A 63 -21.03 -5.87 5.83
CA VAL A 63 -21.47 -4.60 6.43
C VAL A 63 -22.11 -3.63 5.43
N GLY A 64 -22.25 -4.02 4.16
CA GLY A 64 -22.92 -3.22 3.12
C GLY A 64 -22.08 -2.09 2.52
N THR A 65 -20.76 -2.09 2.72
CA THR A 65 -19.83 -1.10 2.14
C THR A 65 -19.60 -1.40 0.67
N LYS A 66 -19.98 -0.45 -0.20
CA LYS A 66 -19.88 -0.62 -1.65
C LYS A 66 -18.47 -0.34 -2.15
N MET A 67 -17.87 0.77 -1.72
CA MET A 67 -16.51 1.17 -2.06
C MET A 67 -15.74 1.59 -0.83
N GLN A 68 -14.42 1.48 -0.90
CA GLN A 68 -13.53 1.85 0.19
C GLN A 68 -12.28 2.56 -0.35
N LEU A 69 -11.88 3.62 0.35
CA LEU A 69 -10.62 4.31 0.10
C LEU A 69 -9.51 3.54 0.84
N VAL A 70 -8.62 2.92 0.07
CA VAL A 70 -7.58 2.02 0.58
C VAL A 70 -6.23 2.71 0.49
N SER A 71 -5.55 2.73 1.62
CA SER A 71 -4.26 3.37 1.81
C SER A 71 -3.23 2.39 2.39
N PRO A 72 -1.95 2.76 2.53
CA PRO A 72 -0.99 1.93 3.25
C PRO A 72 -1.43 1.67 4.69
N ARG A 73 -0.91 0.59 5.28
CA ARG A 73 -0.95 0.39 6.74
C ARG A 73 0.04 1.35 7.40
N PRO A 74 -0.39 2.41 8.10
CA PRO A 74 0.51 3.51 8.47
C PRO A 74 1.64 3.07 9.40
N PHE A 75 1.36 2.14 10.32
CA PHE A 75 2.36 1.60 11.24
C PHE A 75 3.50 0.82 10.55
N GLN A 76 3.36 0.50 9.26
CA GLN A 76 4.41 -0.14 8.48
C GLN A 76 5.36 0.85 7.80
N LEU A 77 4.99 2.12 7.65
CA LEU A 77 5.64 3.08 6.73
C LEU A 77 7.00 3.62 7.18
N MET A 78 7.45 3.31 8.40
CA MET A 78 8.84 3.49 8.84
C MET A 78 9.45 4.89 8.61
N HIS A 79 8.65 5.96 8.73
CA HIS A 79 9.06 7.36 8.54
C HIS A 79 10.27 7.82 9.39
N SER A 80 10.58 7.08 10.47
CA SER A 80 11.74 7.35 11.33
C SER A 80 13.01 6.59 10.91
N GLU A 81 12.99 5.75 9.87
CA GLU A 81 14.20 5.13 9.33
C GLU A 81 15.08 6.23 8.69
N PRO A 82 16.34 6.40 9.12
CA PRO A 82 17.18 7.49 8.66
C PRO A 82 17.59 7.40 7.19
N GLN A 83 17.55 6.22 6.58
CA GLN A 83 17.87 6.07 5.16
C GLN A 83 16.65 6.37 4.28
N ALA A 84 16.56 7.62 3.83
CA ALA A 84 15.44 8.10 3.02
C ALA A 84 15.11 7.22 1.80
N LYS A 85 16.13 6.69 1.12
CA LYS A 85 15.95 5.75 -0.01
C LYS A 85 15.13 4.50 0.35
N LEU A 86 15.28 3.96 1.56
CA LEU A 86 14.55 2.76 1.97
C LEU A 86 13.09 3.08 2.21
N VAL A 87 12.84 4.23 2.86
CA VAL A 87 11.49 4.75 3.09
C VAL A 87 10.80 4.99 1.76
N GLN A 88 11.48 5.69 0.84
CA GLN A 88 10.99 5.93 -0.51
C GLN A 88 10.64 4.62 -1.24
N TRP A 89 11.59 3.69 -1.38
CA TRP A 89 11.38 2.45 -2.13
C TRP A 89 10.23 1.62 -1.56
N PHE A 90 10.09 1.57 -0.23
CA PHE A 90 8.98 0.86 0.38
C PHE A 90 7.64 1.54 0.12
N HIS A 91 7.54 2.87 0.21
CA HIS A 91 6.30 3.59 -0.09
C HIS A 91 5.86 3.36 -1.54
N GLU A 92 6.79 3.48 -2.49
CA GLU A 92 6.53 3.24 -3.91
C GLU A 92 5.97 1.83 -4.14
N GLU A 93 6.56 0.79 -3.52
CA GLU A 93 6.08 -0.58 -3.66
C GLU A 93 4.71 -0.81 -2.99
N VAL A 94 4.45 -0.18 -1.84
CA VAL A 94 3.11 -0.23 -1.22
C VAL A 94 2.07 0.43 -2.12
N ASN A 95 2.38 1.61 -2.67
CA ASN A 95 1.49 2.31 -3.59
C ASN A 95 1.27 1.50 -4.89
N ASN A 96 2.28 0.79 -5.39
CA ASN A 96 2.13 -0.11 -6.54
C ASN A 96 1.20 -1.30 -6.23
N ILE A 97 1.26 -1.87 -5.03
CA ILE A 97 0.32 -2.93 -4.60
C ILE A 97 -1.10 -2.39 -4.49
N ILE A 98 -1.29 -1.22 -3.88
CA ILE A 98 -2.61 -0.56 -3.79
C ILE A 98 -3.16 -0.29 -5.19
N HIS A 99 -2.34 0.23 -6.10
CA HIS A 99 -2.75 0.47 -7.48
C HIS A 99 -3.22 -0.82 -8.17
N ARG A 100 -2.46 -1.91 -8.04
CA ARG A 100 -2.89 -3.22 -8.56
C ARG A 100 -4.19 -3.73 -7.94
N GLU A 101 -4.40 -3.51 -6.63
CA GLU A 101 -5.71 -3.81 -6.00
C GLU A 101 -6.83 -2.98 -6.61
N THR A 102 -6.61 -1.70 -6.92
CA THR A 102 -7.61 -0.85 -7.58
C THR A 102 -7.90 -1.29 -9.01
N GLU A 103 -6.92 -1.84 -9.72
CA GLU A 103 -7.13 -2.41 -11.07
C GLU A 103 -7.88 -3.75 -11.03
N LEU A 104 -7.60 -4.58 -10.02
CA LEU A 104 -8.28 -5.86 -9.83
C LEU A 104 -9.73 -5.69 -9.33
N TYR A 105 -9.99 -4.63 -8.56
CA TYR A 105 -11.29 -4.35 -7.95
C TYR A 105 -11.75 -2.89 -8.15
N PRO A 106 -11.92 -2.42 -9.41
CA PRO A 106 -12.18 -1.01 -9.72
C PRO A 106 -13.50 -0.49 -9.14
N ASP A 107 -14.48 -1.38 -8.95
CA ASP A 107 -15.78 -1.05 -8.36
C ASP A 107 -15.81 -1.12 -6.83
N ARG A 108 -14.68 -1.47 -6.20
CA ARG A 108 -14.58 -1.69 -4.75
C ARG A 108 -13.54 -0.81 -4.08
N PHE A 109 -12.41 -0.54 -4.72
CA PHE A 109 -11.30 0.16 -4.09
C PHE A 109 -10.88 1.43 -4.84
N ILE A 110 -10.57 2.46 -4.06
CA ILE A 110 -10.00 3.72 -4.52
C ILE A 110 -8.66 3.90 -3.81
N GLY A 111 -7.58 4.12 -4.57
CA GLY A 111 -6.24 4.27 -4.02
C GLY A 111 -6.01 5.62 -3.35
N ILE A 112 -5.39 5.58 -2.17
CA ILE A 112 -4.89 6.74 -1.41
C ILE A 112 -3.39 6.56 -1.16
N ALA A 113 -2.59 7.56 -1.51
CA ALA A 113 -1.14 7.48 -1.51
C ALA A 113 -0.57 7.49 -0.08
N GLY A 114 0.42 6.65 0.19
CA GLY A 114 1.39 6.96 1.24
C GLY A 114 2.51 7.80 0.66
N ILE A 115 2.83 8.90 1.31
CA ILE A 115 3.95 9.76 0.90
C ILE A 115 5.20 9.50 1.76
N PRO A 116 6.37 9.25 1.15
CA PRO A 116 7.60 9.00 1.88
C PRO A 116 8.11 10.27 2.56
N THR A 117 7.69 10.49 3.80
CA THR A 117 8.26 11.52 4.67
C THR A 117 9.34 10.91 5.56
N VAL A 118 10.47 11.60 5.67
CA VAL A 118 11.63 11.14 6.43
C VAL A 118 12.09 12.29 7.31
N ARG A 119 12.38 11.98 8.58
CA ARG A 119 12.84 12.99 9.55
C ARG A 119 14.03 13.78 8.99
N ASP A 120 13.99 15.10 9.14
CA ASP A 120 15.06 16.04 8.76
C ASP A 120 15.44 16.02 7.27
N ASN A 121 14.60 15.45 6.40
CA ASN A 121 14.81 15.46 4.95
C ASN A 121 13.86 16.46 4.27
N PRO A 122 14.27 17.06 3.14
CA PRO A 122 13.37 17.80 2.26
C PRO A 122 12.18 16.95 1.77
N LEU A 123 11.10 17.62 1.35
CA LEU A 123 9.88 16.97 0.88
C LEU A 123 9.92 16.55 -0.59
N ASP A 124 11.04 16.72 -1.30
CA ASP A 124 11.14 16.45 -2.74
C ASP A 124 10.70 15.03 -3.10
N ILE A 125 11.12 14.03 -2.30
CA ILE A 125 10.71 12.62 -2.52
C ILE A 125 9.21 12.38 -2.26
N ALA A 126 8.62 13.13 -1.32
CA ALA A 126 7.20 13.02 -1.00
C ALA A 126 6.35 13.67 -2.09
N ILE A 127 6.78 14.83 -2.60
CA ILE A 127 6.11 15.55 -3.68
C ILE A 127 6.18 14.73 -4.96
N ALA A 128 7.35 14.19 -5.32
CA ALA A 128 7.51 13.36 -6.51
C ALA A 128 6.60 12.12 -6.47
N GLU A 129 6.51 11.43 -5.33
CA GLU A 129 5.62 10.28 -5.21
C GLU A 129 4.13 10.67 -5.22
N LEU A 130 3.77 11.81 -4.62
CA LEU A 130 2.40 12.34 -4.72
C LEU A 130 2.02 12.61 -6.18
N GLU A 131 2.89 13.26 -6.94
CA GLU A 131 2.69 13.53 -8.37
C GLU A 131 2.53 12.23 -9.15
N ARG A 132 3.38 11.22 -8.90
CA ARG A 132 3.27 9.90 -9.53
C ARG A 132 1.93 9.22 -9.20
N CYS A 133 1.56 9.18 -7.92
CA CYS A 133 0.31 8.56 -7.47
C CYS A 133 -0.92 9.22 -8.10
N VAL A 134 -0.94 10.54 -8.23
CA VAL A 134 -2.07 11.27 -8.82
C VAL A 134 -2.10 11.11 -10.35
N ASN A 135 -0.97 11.38 -11.01
CA ASN A 135 -0.91 11.51 -12.47
C ASN A 135 -0.80 10.16 -13.19
N GLU A 136 -0.19 9.15 -12.57
CA GLU A 136 0.06 7.84 -13.19
C GLU A 136 -0.83 6.74 -12.61
N LEU A 137 -1.03 6.72 -11.29
CA LEU A 137 -1.79 5.64 -10.61
C LEU A 137 -3.27 5.98 -10.39
N GLY A 138 -3.66 7.24 -10.63
CA GLY A 138 -5.04 7.71 -10.51
C GLY A 138 -5.56 7.85 -9.07
N PHE A 139 -4.68 7.91 -8.07
CA PHE A 139 -5.05 8.00 -6.65
C PHE A 139 -5.81 9.29 -6.33
N LYS A 140 -6.66 9.24 -5.29
CA LYS A 140 -7.62 10.32 -4.97
C LYS A 140 -7.31 11.10 -3.69
N GLY A 141 -6.15 10.84 -3.09
CA GLY A 141 -5.70 11.51 -1.88
C GLY A 141 -4.38 10.94 -1.39
N THR A 142 -3.94 11.42 -0.23
CA THR A 142 -2.73 10.96 0.43
C THR A 142 -2.90 11.01 1.95
N LEU A 143 -2.09 10.23 2.68
CA LEU A 143 -1.94 10.26 4.14
C LEU A 143 -0.48 10.31 4.58
#